data_AF-A0AA38GVJ2-F1
#
_entry.id   AF-A0AA38GVJ2-F1
#
_cell.length_a   1.000
_cell.length_b   1.000
_cell.length_c   1.000
_cell.angle_alpha   90.00
_cell.angle_beta   90.00
_cell.angle_gamma   90.00
#
_symmetry.space_group_name_H-M   'P 1'
#
loop_
_entity.id
_entity.type
_entity.pdbx_description
1 polymer ?
#
loop_
_entity_poly.entity_id
_entity_poly.type
_entity_poly.pdbx_seq_one_letter_code
_entity_poly.pdbx_strand_id
1 'polypeptide(L)' 'QAQWRINGVVPKFKDYINNASITTGFGQIFLHSLFLVAPLLTDDIIEKIYLQKSKFYELISLSSRLTDDSKDYE' A
#
# COMPACT_ATOMS: atom_id res chain seq x y z
N GLN A 1 11.18 3.97 -5.16
CA GLN A 1 11.40 5.31 -4.55
C GLN A 1 12.87 5.67 -4.36
N ALA A 2 13.66 4.95 -3.54
CA ALA A 2 15.07 5.32 -3.27
C ALA A 2 15.92 5.45 -4.56
N GLN A 3 15.83 4.49 -5.48
CA GLN A 3 16.51 4.55 -6.77
C GLN A 3 16.05 5.74 -7.64
N TRP A 4 14.75 6.05 -7.63
CA TRP A 4 14.23 7.24 -8.35
C TRP A 4 14.84 8.53 -7.80
N ARG A 5 14.96 8.63 -6.47
CA ARG A 5 15.61 9.78 -5.82
C ARG A 5 17.08 9.90 -6.20
N ILE A 6 17.85 8.81 -6.11
CA ILE A 6 19.29 8.81 -6.43
C ILE A 6 19.54 9.22 -7.89
N ASN A 7 18.68 8.77 -8.81
CA ASN A 7 18.82 9.01 -10.24
C ASN A 7 18.10 10.29 -10.72
N GLY A 8 17.49 11.08 -9.83
CA GLY A 8 16.71 12.26 -10.21
C GLY A 8 15.48 11.97 -11.09
N VAL A 9 14.94 10.75 -11.03
CA VAL A 9 13.80 10.33 -11.84
C VAL A 9 12.50 10.80 -11.19
N VAL A 10 11.72 11.59 -11.93
CA VAL A 10 10.33 11.90 -11.57
C VAL A 10 9.42 10.91 -12.31
N PRO A 11 8.84 9.92 -11.61
CA PRO A 11 7.97 8.93 -12.23
C PRO A 11 6.67 9.56 -12.74
N LYS A 12 6.04 8.95 -13.75
CA LYS A 12 4.66 9.29 -14.10
C LYS A 12 3.74 8.95 -12.94
N PHE A 13 2.62 9.67 -12.81
CA PHE A 13 1.66 9.48 -11.71
C PHE A 13 1.26 8.01 -11.51
N LYS A 14 0.94 7.28 -12.59
CA LYS A 14 0.59 5.86 -12.51
C LYS A 14 1.73 5.00 -11.92
N ASP A 15 2.96 5.23 -12.37
CA ASP A 15 4.13 4.47 -11.91
C ASP A 15 4.47 4.81 -10.46
N TYR A 16 4.32 6.08 -10.08
CA TYR A 16 4.42 6.53 -8.70
C TYR A 16 3.40 5.81 -7.82
N ILE A 17 2.11 5.92 -8.14
CA ILE A 17 1.01 5.38 -7.32
C ILE A 17 1.09 3.86 -7.16
N ASN A 18 1.44 3.14 -8.23
CA ASN A 18 1.62 1.68 -8.17
C ASN A 18 2.66 1.27 -7.11
N ASN A 19 3.74 2.03 -6.96
CA ASN A 19 4.75 1.77 -5.94
C ASN A 19 4.36 2.39 -4.59
N ALA A 20 3.97 3.66 -4.59
CA ALA A 20 3.75 4.49 -3.41
C ALA A 20 2.59 3.97 -2.54
N SER A 21 1.54 3.43 -3.17
CA SER A 21 0.42 2.78 -2.47
C SER A 21 0.80 1.45 -1.85
N ILE A 22 1.93 0.82 -2.21
CA ILE A 22 2.44 -0.36 -1.49
C ILE A 22 3.31 0.10 -0.32
N THR A 23 4.14 1.12 -0.55
CA THR A 23 5.11 1.63 0.43
C THR A 23 4.49 2.46 1.56
N THR A 24 3.20 2.82 1.46
CA THR A 24 2.45 3.41 2.58
C THR A 24 2.37 2.47 3.80
N GLY A 25 2.60 1.17 3.63
CA GLY A 25 2.76 0.22 4.75
C GLY A 25 1.45 -0.35 5.30
N PHE A 26 0.29 0.15 4.86
CA PHE A 26 -1.02 -0.30 5.34
C PHE A 26 -1.27 -1.78 5.11
N GLY A 27 -0.92 -2.33 3.94
CA GLY A 27 -1.12 -3.75 3.65
C GLY A 27 -0.42 -4.67 4.66
N GLN A 28 0.80 -4.31 5.06
CA GLN A 28 1.58 -5.03 6.06
C GLN A 28 0.94 -4.89 7.45
N ILE A 29 0.63 -3.66 7.88
CA ILE A 29 0.01 -3.38 9.18
C ILE A 29 -1.31 -4.13 9.35
N PHE A 30 -2.18 -4.08 8.33
CA PHE A 30 -3.47 -4.76 8.38
C PHE A 30 -3.32 -6.28 8.44
N LEU A 31 -2.43 -6.87 7.65
CA LEU A 31 -2.24 -8.32 7.66
C LEU A 31 -1.81 -8.82 9.06
N HIS A 32 -0.84 -8.13 9.67
CA HIS A 32 -0.36 -8.50 11.02
C HIS A 32 -1.46 -8.31 12.06
N SER A 33 -2.23 -7.22 11.96
CA SER A 33 -3.37 -6.97 12.85
C SER A 33 -4.43 -8.06 12.72
N LEU A 34 -4.72 -8.49 11.48
CA LEU A 34 -5.70 -9.53 11.18
C LEU A 34 -5.31 -10.88 11.78
N PHE A 35 -4.02 -11.26 11.75
CA PHE A 35 -3.56 -12.50 12.41
C PHE A 35 -3.83 -12.53 13.92
N LEU A 36 -3.96 -11.37 14.57
CA LEU A 36 -4.20 -11.27 16.01
C LEU A 36 -5.69 -11.26 16.36
N VAL A 37 -6.57 -10.83 15.46
CA VAL A 37 -8.00 -10.58 15.76
C VAL A 37 -8.95 -11.51 15.01
N ALA A 38 -8.55 -12.05 13.87
CA ALA A 38 -9.43 -12.91 13.08
C ALA A 38 -9.45 -14.33 13.65
N PRO A 39 -10.64 -14.90 13.88
CA PRO A 39 -10.75 -16.24 14.46
C PRO A 39 -10.25 -17.35 13.53
N LEU A 40 -10.18 -17.09 12.21
CA LEU A 40 -9.57 -17.98 11.22
C LEU A 40 -9.13 -17.18 9.98
N LEU A 41 -7.84 -17.21 9.67
CA LEU A 41 -7.26 -16.72 8.42
C LEU A 41 -6.64 -17.89 7.68
N THR A 42 -7.36 -18.43 6.71
CA THR A 42 -6.83 -19.44 5.79
C THR A 42 -5.99 -18.76 4.70
N ASP A 43 -5.08 -19.53 4.10
CA ASP A 43 -4.21 -19.03 3.03
C ASP A 43 -4.99 -18.44 1.85
N ASP A 44 -6.15 -19.00 1.50
CA ASP A 44 -6.99 -18.48 0.41
C ASP A 44 -7.62 -17.11 0.75
N ILE A 45 -7.91 -16.86 2.03
CA ILE A 45 -8.40 -15.56 2.50
C ILE A 45 -7.25 -14.56 2.49
N ILE A 46 -6.08 -14.96 2.99
CA ILE A 46 -4.85 -14.14 3.01
C ILE A 46 -4.51 -13.71 1.58
N GLU A 47 -4.58 -14.62 0.61
CA GLU A 47 -4.30 -14.30 -0.79
C GLU A 47 -5.30 -13.28 -1.37
N LYS A 48 -6.59 -13.37 -1.00
CA LYS A 48 -7.61 -12.42 -1.45
C LYS A 48 -7.41 -11.03 -0.85
N ILE A 49 -6.88 -10.91 0.36
CA ILE A 49 -6.71 -9.62 1.06
C ILE A 49 -5.36 -8.96 0.80
N TYR A 50 -4.29 -9.75 0.61
CA TYR A 50 -2.92 -9.24 0.59
C TYR A 50 -2.51 -8.66 -0.78
N LEU A 51 -1.56 -7.72 -0.76
CA LEU A 51 -0.90 -7.12 -1.95
C LEU A 51 -1.87 -6.64 -3.06
N GLN A 52 -2.89 -5.87 -2.69
CA GLN A 52 -3.80 -5.23 -3.66
C GLN A 52 -4.60 -6.21 -4.53
N LYS A 53 -4.66 -7.51 -4.18
CA LYS A 53 -5.60 -8.44 -4.80
C LYS A 53 -7.07 -8.15 -4.43
N SER A 54 -7.27 -7.43 -3.33
CA SER A 54 -8.57 -6.88 -2.94
C SER A 54 -8.64 -5.39 -3.26
N LYS A 55 -9.73 -5.00 -3.94
CA LYS A 55 -10.01 -3.61 -4.29
C LYS A 55 -10.15 -2.71 -3.07
N PHE A 56 -10.59 -3.27 -1.95
CA PHE A 56 -10.71 -2.54 -0.68
C PHE A 56 -9.33 -2.07 -0.18
N TYR A 57 -8.35 -2.98 -0.15
CA TYR A 57 -6.99 -2.65 0.28
C TYR A 57 -6.29 -1.71 -0.70
N GLU A 58 -6.53 -1.89 -2.00
CA GLU A 58 -6.02 -0.98 -3.03
C GLU A 58 -6.52 0.46 -2.78
N LEU A 59 -7.84 0.62 -2.57
CA LEU A 59 -8.46 1.93 -2.36
C LEU A 59 -8.02 2.60 -1.06
N ILE A 60 -7.93 1.85 0.05
CA ILE A 60 -7.42 2.39 1.32
C ILE A 60 -5.98 2.84 1.16
N SER A 61 -5.13 2.02 0.56
CA SER A 61 -3.72 2.35 0.42
C SER A 61 -3.52 3.56 -0.49
N LEU A 62 -4.32 3.68 -1.55
CA LEU A 62 -4.33 4.83 -2.44
C LEU A 62 -4.79 6.11 -1.73
N SER A 63 -5.90 6.07 -1.00
CA SER A 63 -6.43 7.24 -0.31
C SER A 63 -5.48 7.70 0.80
N SER A 64 -4.88 6.76 1.53
CA SER A 64 -3.85 7.04 2.53
C SER A 64 -2.63 7.70 1.92
N ARG A 65 -2.06 7.14 0.83
CA ARG A 65 -0.90 7.74 0.17
C ARG A 65 -1.17 9.16 -0.34
N LEU A 66 -2.29 9.35 -1.04
CA LEU A 66 -2.65 10.68 -1.57
C LEU A 66 -2.93 11.70 -0.47
N THR A 67 -3.53 11.26 0.64
CA THR A 67 -3.79 12.12 1.80
C THR A 67 -2.49 12.52 2.49
N ASP A 68 -1.59 11.55 2.70
CA ASP A 68 -0.25 11.76 3.26
C ASP A 68 0.53 12.76 2.38
N ASP A 69 0.63 12.49 1.07
CA ASP A 69 1.28 13.37 0.08
C ASP A 69 0.71 14.79 0.10
N SER A 70 -0.60 14.95 0.29
CA SER A 70 -1.21 16.29 0.33
C SER A 70 -0.77 17.13 1.54
N LYS A 71 -0.12 16.52 2.53
CA LYS A 71 0.31 17.16 3.79
C LYS A 71 1.82 17.23 3.96
N ASP A 72 2.58 16.34 3.32
CA ASP A 72 4.01 16.18 3.56
C ASP A 72 4.90 16.36 2.31
N TYR A 73 4.33 16.76 1.16
CA TYR A 73 5.09 16.93 -0.08
C TYR A 73 6.05 18.14 -0.08
N GLU A 74 5.84 19.11 0.82
CA GLU A 74 6.70 20.31 1.02
C GLU A 74 7.89 20.01 1.93
#